data_AF-A0A0V0YNV9-F1
#
_entry.id   AF-A0A0V0YNV9-F1
#
_cell.length_a   1.000
_cell.length_b   1.000
_cell.length_c   1.000
_cell.angle_alpha   90.00
_cell.angle_beta   90.00
_cell.angle_gamma   90.00
#
_symmetry.space_group_name_H-M   'P 1'
#
loop_
_entity.id
_entity.type
_entity.pdbx_description
1 polymer ?
#
loop_
_entity_poly.entity_id
_entity_poly.type
_entity_poly.pdbx_seq_one_letter_code
_entity_poly.pdbx_strand_id
1 'polypeptide(L)' 'MTYASLKSTGYDLDFVFNADEVDLVWKFLPRRSLVSMTEKNASSFKSCNERVTILYCANAAGCDCLQLLLVV' A
#
# COMPACT_ATOMS: atom_id res chain seq x y z
N MET A 1 -18.34 3.41 7.13
CA MET A 1 -18.78 4.54 7.98
C MET A 1 -18.07 5.79 7.45
N THR A 2 -18.79 6.82 7.02
CA THR A 2 -18.20 8.01 6.36
C THR A 2 -17.87 9.11 7.38
N TYR A 3 -16.83 9.91 7.17
CA TYR A 3 -16.42 11.02 8.06
C TYR A 3 -17.56 11.99 8.40
N ALA A 4 -18.50 12.19 7.48
CA ALA A 4 -19.70 12.99 7.70
C ALA A 4 -20.59 12.46 8.85
N SER A 5 -20.63 11.14 9.02
CA SER A 5 -21.40 10.46 10.08
C SER A 5 -20.74 10.62 11.46
N LEU A 6 -19.40 10.66 11.51
CA LEU A 6 -18.63 10.84 12.75
C LEU A 6 -18.76 12.27 13.31
N LYS A 7 -18.95 13.28 12.45
CA LYS A 7 -19.21 14.66 12.89
C LYS A 7 -20.55 14.79 13.61
N SER A 8 -21.58 14.07 13.17
CA SER A 8 -22.91 14.11 13.78
C SER A 8 -23.02 13.36 15.11
N THR A 9 -22.08 12.47 15.44
CA THR A 9 -22.10 11.65 16.66
C THR A 9 -21.54 12.35 17.89
N GLY A 10 -20.98 13.57 17.75
CA GLY A 10 -20.41 14.33 18.86
C GLY A 10 -19.07 13.80 19.37
N TYR A 11 -18.41 12.90 18.63
CA TYR A 11 -17.05 12.46 18.93
C TYR A 11 -16.05 13.54 18.55
N ASP A 12 -15.01 13.68 19.36
CA ASP A 12 -13.86 14.49 19.02
C ASP A 12 -13.00 13.76 17.98
N LEU A 13 -12.93 14.36 16.78
CA LEU A 13 -12.27 13.76 15.62
C LEU A 13 -10.76 13.62 15.78
N ASP A 14 -10.16 14.37 16.71
CA ASP A 14 -8.73 14.29 17.00
C ASP A 14 -8.38 12.97 17.69
N PHE A 15 -9.34 12.34 18.36
CA PHE A 15 -9.14 11.08 19.10
C PHE A 15 -9.75 9.85 18.42
N VAL A 16 -10.41 10.01 17.27
CA VAL A 16 -10.93 8.90 16.47
C VAL A 16 -9.89 8.52 15.43
N PHE A 17 -9.34 7.32 15.51
CA PHE A 17 -8.36 6.81 14.55
C PHE A 17 -8.96 5.72 13.67
N ASN A 18 -8.56 5.72 12.40
CA ASN A 18 -8.80 4.61 11.48
C ASN A 18 -7.46 4.03 11.04
N ALA A 19 -7.39 2.71 10.92
CA ALA A 19 -6.24 2.01 10.39
C ALA A 19 -6.65 1.12 9.22
N ASP A 20 -5.79 1.02 8.21
CA ASP A 20 -6.02 0.19 7.05
C ASP A 20 -4.70 -0.36 6.49
N GLU A 21 -4.79 -1.52 5.86
CA GLU A 21 -3.65 -2.23 5.28
C GLU A 21 -3.52 -1.92 3.79
N VAL A 22 -2.30 -1.65 3.36
CA VAL A 22 -1.98 -1.40 1.95
C VAL A 22 -0.85 -2.33 1.53
N ASP A 23 -1.12 -3.10 0.47
CA ASP A 23 -0.10 -3.88 -0.21
C ASP A 23 0.75 -2.98 -1.12
N LEU A 24 2.04 -2.84 -0.80
CA LEU A 24 3.01 -2.12 -1.61
C LEU A 24 3.87 -3.11 -2.40
N VAL A 25 3.87 -2.98 -3.73
CA VAL A 25 4.83 -3.71 -4.59
C VAL A 25 6.17 -2.99 -4.53
N TRP A 26 7.14 -3.56 -3.81
CA TRP A 26 8.45 -2.93 -3.61
C TRP A 26 9.51 -3.43 -4.60
N LYS A 27 9.38 -4.66 -5.12
CA LYS A 27 10.12 -5.11 -6.31
C LYS A 27 9.18 -5.63 -7.37
N PHE A 28 9.40 -5.20 -8.61
CA PHE A 28 8.65 -5.64 -9.77
C PHE A 28 9.62 -5.98 -10.91
N LEU A 29 9.58 -7.22 -11.41
CA LEU A 29 10.25 -7.56 -12.65
C LEU A 29 9.37 -7.20 -13.86
N PRO A 30 9.91 -6.47 -14.87
CA PRO A 30 9.17 -6.15 -16.08
C PRO A 30 8.66 -7.42 -16.78
N ARG A 31 7.40 -7.40 -17.21
CA ARG A 31 6.78 -8.52 -17.96
C ARG A 31 7.39 -8.74 -19.34
N ARG A 32 8.14 -7.77 -19.86
CA ARG A 32 8.86 -7.83 -21.13
C ARG A 32 10.32 -7.48 -20.86
N SER A 33 11.21 -8.44 -21.09
CA SER A 33 12.65 -8.17 -21.20
C SER A 33 12.99 -7.90 -22.66
N LEU A 34 13.95 -7.00 -22.90
CA LEU A 34 14.59 -6.91 -24.20
C LEU A 34 15.51 -8.11 -24.35
N VAL A 35 15.34 -8.87 -25.43
CA VAL A 35 16.17 -10.02 -25.76
C VAL A 35 17.37 -9.52 -26.56
N SER A 36 18.57 -9.96 -26.19
CA SER A 36 19.78 -9.64 -26.98
C SER A 36 19.65 -10.21 -28.40
N MET A 37 20.24 -9.56 -29.40
CA MET A 37 20.27 -10.05 -30.79
C MET A 37 20.94 -11.44 -30.93
N THR A 38 21.71 -11.86 -29.93
CA THR A 38 22.36 -13.17 -29.84
C THR A 38 21.50 -14.26 -29.18
N GLU A 39 20.41 -13.90 -28.50
CA GLU A 39 19.50 -14.84 -27.86
C GLU A 39 18.30 -15.13 -28.78
N LYS A 40 18.08 -16.40 -29.12
CA LYS A 40 16.98 -16.82 -30.02
C LYS A 40 15.59 -16.65 -29.41
N ASN A 41 15.47 -16.66 -28.09
CA ASN A 41 14.22 -16.51 -27.33
C ASN A 41 14.53 -15.93 -25.94
N ALA A 42 13.68 -15.04 -25.43
CA ALA A 42 13.64 -14.78 -24.00
C ALA A 42 13.16 -16.06 -23.30
N SER A 43 13.92 -16.58 -22.33
CA SER A 43 13.34 -17.57 -21.41
C SER A 43 12.14 -16.91 -20.73
N SER A 44 11.01 -17.62 -20.64
CA SER A 44 9.80 -17.08 -20.01
C SER A 44 10.12 -16.74 -18.55
N PHE A 45 10.33 -15.47 -18.25
CA PHE A 45 10.62 -15.03 -16.90
C PHE A 45 9.31 -14.99 -16.11
N LYS A 46 9.27 -15.68 -14.97
CA LYS A 46 8.16 -15.51 -14.02
C LYS A 46 8.24 -14.09 -13.48
N SER A 47 7.14 -13.34 -13.55
CA SER A 47 7.06 -12.05 -12.88
C SER A 47 7.30 -12.26 -11.38
N CYS A 48 8.42 -11.76 -10.84
CA CYS A 48 8.57 -11.61 -9.41
C CYS A 48 7.96 -10.27 -9.01
N ASN A 49 6.96 -10.34 -8.15
CA ASN A 49 6.41 -9.19 -7.45
C ASN A 49 6.70 -9.45 -5.98
N GLU A 50 7.69 -8.78 -5.41
CA GLU A 50 7.84 -8.75 -3.97
C GLU A 50 6.92 -7.66 -3.43
N ARG A 51 6.02 -8.05 -2.54
CA ARG A 51 5.09 -7.14 -1.87
C ARG A 51 5.46 -7.04 -0.41
N VAL A 52 5.24 -5.86 0.15
CA VAL A 52 5.24 -5.62 1.60
C VAL A 52 3.88 -5.07 1.97
N THR A 53 3.33 -5.56 3.08
CA THR A 53 2.06 -5.04 3.60
C THR A 53 2.38 -3.97 4.62
N ILE A 54 1.79 -2.79 4.44
CA ILE A 54 1.98 -1.64 5.31
C ILE A 54 0.66 -1.35 6.00
N LEU A 55 0.68 -1.27 7.32
CA LEU A 55 -0.42 -0.73 8.09
C LEU A 55 -0.20 0.78 8.24
N TYR A 56 -1.18 1.57 7.81
CA TYR A 56 -1.22 3.00 8.10
C TYR A 56 -2.39 3.30 9.02
N CYS A 57 -2.25 4.33 9.85
CA CYS A 57 -3.30 4.78 10.75
C CYS A 57 -3.30 6.30 10.82
N ALA A 58 -4.48 6.90 10.74
CA ALA A 58 -4.66 8.35 10.78
C ALA A 58 -5.90 8.72 11.59
N ASN A 59 -5.88 9.87 12.24
CA ASN A 59 -7.04 10.40 12.94
C ASN A 59 -8.10 10.90 11.95
N ALA A 60 -9.33 11.04 12.44
CA ALA A 60 -10.47 11.44 11.63
C ALA A 60 -10.44 12.92 11.21
N ALA A 61 -9.61 13.73 11.90
CA ALA A 61 -9.31 15.10 11.51
C ALA A 61 -8.29 15.19 10.35
N GLY A 62 -7.50 14.14 10.11
CA GLY A 62 -6.42 14.13 9.11
C GLY A 62 -5.17 14.90 9.54
N CYS A 63 -5.07 15.29 10.81
CA CYS A 63 -3.94 16.05 11.35
C CYS A 63 -2.81 15.13 11.83
N ASP A 64 -3.16 13.95 12.35
CA ASP A 64 -2.22 13.01 12.93
C ASP A 64 -2.23 11.70 12.16
N CYS A 65 -1.05 11.32 11.65
CA CYS A 65 -0.80 10.01 11.06
C CYS A 65 0.25 9.28 11.91
N LEU A 66 -0.05 8.05 12.31
CA LEU A 66 0.93 7.20 12.99
C LEU A 66 2.02 6.76 12.01
N GLN A 67 3.19 6.42 12.54
CA GLN A 67 4.29 5.87 11.73
C GLN A 67 3.83 4.60 11.01
N LEU A 68 4.22 4.48 9.74
CA LEU A 68 3.93 3.30 8.93
C LEU A 68 4.58 2.07 9.57
N LEU A 69 3.79 1.02 9.76
CA LEU A 69 4.25 -0.25 10.30
C LEU A 69 4.33 -1.28 9.18
N LEU A 70 5.49 -1.90 9.04
CA LEU A 70 5.67 -3.07 8.19
C LEU A 70 5.04 -4.27 8.89
N VAL A 71 4.12 -4.94 8.21
CA VAL A 71 3.52 -6.21 8.66
C VAL A 71 4.28 -7.34 7.95
N VAL A 72 4.82 -8.29 8.73
CA VAL A 72 5.70 -9.39 8.27
C VAL A 72 5.04 -10.74 8.49
#